data_AF-A0A707M7P6-F1
#
_entry.id   AF-A0A707M7P6-F1
#
_cell.length_a   1.000
_cell.length_b   1.000
_cell.length_c   1.000
_cell.angle_alpha   90.00
_cell.angle_beta   90.00
_cell.angle_gamma   90.00
#
_symmetry.space_group_name_H-M   'P 1'
#
loop_
_entity.id
_entity.type
_entity.pdbx_description
1 polymer ?
#
loop_
_entity_poly.entity_id
_entity_poly.type
_entity_poly.pdbx_seq_one_letter_code
_entity_poly.pdbx_strand_id
1 'polypeptide(L)' 'MQDRQKAQDYRALLLADTPLIDVRAPIEFEQGAMPGAINLPLMMDDERAAVGTCYKRQGADAALALGHRL' A
#
# COMPACT_ATOMS: atom_id res chain seq x y z
N MET A 1 10.79 0.39 -19.43
CA MET A 1 10.14 -0.26 -18.28
C MET A 1 11.26 -0.63 -17.32
N GLN A 2 11.28 -0.05 -16.12
CA GLN A 2 12.32 -0.37 -15.13
C GLN A 2 12.15 -1.82 -14.69
N ASP A 3 13.27 -2.54 -14.68
CA ASP A 3 13.36 -3.90 -14.17
C ASP A 3 12.93 -3.89 -12.70
N ARG A 4 11.84 -4.59 -12.38
CA ARG A 4 11.26 -4.59 -11.04
C ARG A 4 12.11 -5.52 -10.19
N GLN A 5 13.21 -5.00 -9.63
CA GLN A 5 14.02 -5.72 -8.65
C GLN A 5 13.12 -6.09 -7.48
N LYS A 6 12.67 -7.34 -7.42
CA LYS A 6 11.94 -7.84 -6.25
C LYS A 6 12.94 -7.84 -5.10
N ALA A 7 12.56 -7.25 -3.96
CA ALA A 7 13.29 -7.43 -2.72
C ALA A 7 13.23 -8.91 -2.34
N GLN A 8 14.28 -9.67 -2.69
CA GLN A 8 14.38 -11.09 -2.37
C GLN A 8 15.02 -11.31 -0.99
N ASP A 9 15.81 -10.35 -0.51
CA ASP A 9 16.49 -10.42 0.78
C ASP A 9 16.01 -9.32 1.74
N TYR A 10 14.87 -9.57 2.38
CA TYR A 10 14.34 -8.68 3.41
C TYR A 10 15.31 -8.55 4.60
N ARG A 11 16.06 -9.60 4.95
CA ARG A 11 16.98 -9.54 6.09
C ARG A 11 18.06 -8.50 5.86
N ALA A 12 18.69 -8.50 4.69
CA ALA A 12 19.69 -7.50 4.34
C ALA A 12 19.12 -6.08 4.37
N LEU A 13 17.92 -5.86 3.82
CA LEU A 13 17.26 -4.55 3.80
C LEU A 13 16.97 -4.03 5.21
N LEU A 14 16.45 -4.90 6.08
CA LEU A 14 16.11 -4.56 7.46
C LEU A 14 17.36 -4.32 8.33
N LEU A 15 18.43 -5.09 8.14
CA LEU A 15 19.69 -4.90 8.86
C LEU A 15 20.45 -3.64 8.41
N ALA A 16 20.21 -3.16 7.18
CA ALA A 16 20.83 -1.98 6.63
C ALA A 16 20.08 -0.68 6.96
N ASP A 17 19.05 -0.71 7.82
CA ASP A 17 18.17 0.42 8.12
C ASP A 17 17.64 1.11 6.85
N THR A 18 17.32 0.31 5.82
CA THR A 18 16.82 0.83 4.55
C THR A 18 15.49 1.58 4.79
N PRO A 19 15.33 2.83 4.33
CA PRO A 19 14.07 3.54 4.49
C PRO A 19 12.89 2.77 3.90
N LEU A 20 11.84 2.58 4.70
CA LEU A 20 10.64 1.86 4.31
C LEU A 20 9.49 2.84 4.08
N ILE A 21 8.77 2.63 2.97
CA ILE A 21 7.55 3.37 2.68
C ILE A 21 6.38 2.42 2.88
N ASP A 22 5.43 2.83 3.71
CA ASP A 22 4.14 2.15 3.89
C ASP A 22 3.09 2.87 3.03
N VAL A 23 2.58 2.17 2.00
CA VAL A 23 1.61 2.70 1.03
C VAL A 23 0.15 2.43 1.42
N ARG A 24 -0.08 1.80 2.58
CA ARG A 24 -1.44 1.54 3.10
C ARG A 24 -2.13 2.83 3.52
N ALA A 25 -3.44 2.74 3.76
CA ALA A 25 -4.22 3.88 4.25
C ALA A 25 -3.75 4.32 5.64
N PRO A 26 -3.91 5.61 6.01
CA PRO A 26 -3.48 6.14 7.31
C PRO A 26 -3.97 5.32 8.49
N ILE A 27 -5.23 4.89 8.50
CA ILE A 27 -5.79 4.09 9.60
C ILE A 27 -5.09 2.73 9.76
N GLU A 28 -4.62 2.12 8.67
CA GLU A 28 -3.89 0.85 8.70
C GLU A 28 -2.46 1.03 9.22
N PHE A 29 -1.85 2.19 8.96
CA PHE A 29 -0.54 2.57 9.48
C PHE A 29 -0.60 2.84 10.99
N GLU A 30 -1.59 3.62 11.44
CA GLU A 30 -1.79 3.97 12.85
C GLU A 30 -2.11 2.75 13.72
N GLN A 31 -2.83 1.76 13.18
CA GLN A 31 -3.12 0.49 13.88
C GLN A 31 -1.88 -0.37 14.13
N GLY A 32 -0.82 -0.17 13.35
CA GLY A 32 0.40 -0.97 13.45
C GLY A 32 1.21 -0.90 12.17
N ALA A 33 2.22 -0.03 12.18
CA ALA A 33 3.22 0.07 11.13
C ALA A 33 4.56 -0.50 11.57
N MET A 34 5.38 -0.84 10.58
CA MET A 34 6.75 -1.25 10.84
C MET A 34 7.54 -0.07 11.44
N PRO A 35 8.33 -0.28 12.52
CA PRO A 35 9.18 0.77 13.08
C PRO A 35 10.07 1.41 12.01
N GLY A 36 10.13 2.74 11.99
CA GLY A 36 10.93 3.50 11.02
C GLY A 36 10.32 3.63 9.63
N ALA A 37 9.15 3.02 9.36
CA ALA A 37 8.44 3.24 8.11
C ALA A 37 7.80 4.63 8.06
N ILE A 38 7.77 5.22 6.86
CA ILE A 38 7.08 6.48 6.57
C ILE A 38 5.81 6.16 5.79
N ASN A 39 4.66 6.63 6.27
CA ASN A 39 3.40 6.46 5.53
C ASN A 39 3.34 7.44 4.35
N LEU A 40 3.25 6.89 3.13
CA LEU A 40 2.91 7.64 1.91
C LEU A 40 1.71 6.92 1.28
N PRO A 41 0.50 7.23 1.77
CA PRO A 41 -0.68 6.43 1.45
C PRO A 41 -1.01 6.54 -0.04
N LEU A 42 -1.33 5.39 -0.64
CA LEU A 42 -1.87 5.36 -2.00
C LEU A 42 -3.34 5.82 -2.02
N MET A 43 -4.05 5.65 -0.91
CA MET A 43 -5.46 5.97 -0.73
C MET A 43 -5.69 6.47 0.70
N MET A 44 -6.61 7.43 0.85
CA MET A 44 -7.17 7.82 2.14
C MET A 44 -8.15 6.75 2.66
N ASP A 45 -8.54 6.83 3.94
CA ASP A 45 -9.31 5.77 4.60
C ASP A 45 -10.67 5.49 3.92
N ASP A 46 -11.34 6.54 3.45
CA ASP A 46 -12.62 6.47 2.74
C ASP A 46 -12.47 5.87 1.33
N GLU A 47 -11.43 6.28 0.60
CA GLU A 47 -11.08 5.72 -0.71
C GLU A 47 -10.72 4.23 -0.58
N ARG A 48 -9.92 3.87 0.42
CA ARG A 48 -9.55 2.49 0.74
C ARG A 48 -10.78 1.63 1.04
N ALA A 49 -11.75 2.16 1.77
CA ALA A 49 -13.01 1.48 2.07
C ALA A 49 -13.89 1.32 0.80
N ALA A 50 -14.00 2.37 -0.01
CA ALA A 50 -14.78 2.38 -1.24
C ALA A 50 -14.21 1.41 -2.29
N VAL A 51 -12.91 1.49 -2.57
CA VAL A 51 -12.21 0.61 -3.51
C VAL A 51 -12.22 -0.84 -3.01
N GLY A 52 -11.97 -1.08 -1.73
CA GLY A 52 -12.03 -2.42 -1.14
C GLY A 52 -13.43 -3.05 -1.23
N THR A 53 -14.48 -2.25 -1.01
CA THR A 53 -15.87 -2.70 -1.16
C THR A 53 -16.21 -2.99 -2.63
N CYS A 54 -15.77 -2.13 -3.56
CA CYS A 54 -15.94 -2.34 -4.99
C CYS A 54 -15.24 -3.62 -5.43
N TYR A 55 -13.99 -3.84 -5.01
CA TYR A 55 -13.22 -5.05 -5.33
C TYR A 55 -13.96 -6.31 -4.90
N LYS A 56 -14.46 -6.33 -3.65
CA LYS A 56 -15.18 -7.49 -3.11
C LYS A 56 -16.51 -7.77 -3.82
N ARG A 57 -17.21 -6.73 -4.27
CA ARG A 57 -18.56 -6.86 -4.87
C ARG A 57 -18.56 -7.00 -6.39
N GLN A 58 -17.59 -6.39 -7.07
CA GLN A 58 -17.59 -6.14 -8.51
C GLN A 58 -16.28 -6.56 -9.20
N GLY A 59 -15.27 -7.01 -8.43
CA GLY A 59 -14.01 -7.51 -8.97
C GLY A 59 -12.95 -6.43 -9.20
N ALA A 60 -11.80 -6.89 -9.70
CA ALA A 60 -10.58 -6.09 -9.81
C ALA A 60 -10.70 -4.91 -10.79
N ASP A 61 -11.26 -5.14 -11.98
CA ASP A 61 -11.36 -4.11 -13.02
C ASP A 61 -12.24 -2.93 -12.59
N ALA A 62 -13.37 -3.21 -11.94
CA ALA A 62 -14.26 -2.19 -11.40
C ALA A 62 -13.61 -1.41 -10.25
N ALA A 63 -12.83 -2.08 -9.39
CA ALA A 63 -12.10 -1.43 -8.31
C ALA A 63 -10.97 -0.54 -8.83
N LEU A 64 -10.25 -0.99 -9.86
CA LEU A 64 -9.21 -0.21 -10.53
C LEU A 64 -9.81 1.05 -11.18
N ALA A 65 -10.92 0.90 -11.91
CA ALA A 65 -11.63 2.02 -12.51
C ALA A 65 -12.22 2.99 -11.46
N LEU A 66 -12.60 2.50 -10.28
CA LEU A 66 -13.01 3.35 -9.17
C LEU A 66 -11.82 4.10 -8.57
N GLY A 67 -10.71 3.41 -8.31
CA GLY A 67 -9.49 4.01 -7.74
C GLY A 67 -8.82 5.04 -8.64
N HIS A 68 -9.07 5.04 -9.95
CA HIS A 68 -8.63 6.11 -10.86
C HIS A 68 -9.52 7.36 -10.88
N ARG A 69 -10.70 7.30 -10.24
CA ARG A 69 -11.69 8.40 -10.23
C ARG A 69 -11.78 9.13 -8.90
N LEU A 70 -11.25 8.52 -7.84
CA LEU A 70 -11.06 9.12 -6.53
C LEU A 70 -9.66 9.74 -6.52
#